data_AF-A0A257VK27-F1
#
_entry.id   AF-A0A257VK27-F1
#
_cell.length_a   1.000
_cell.length_b   1.000
_cell.length_c   1.000
_cell.angle_alpha   90.00
_cell.angle_beta   90.00
_cell.angle_gamma   90.00
#
_symmetry.space_group_name_H-M   'P 1'
#
loop_
_entity.id
_entity.type
_entity.pdbx_description
1 polymer ?
#
loop_
_entity_poly.entity_id
_entity_poly.type
_entity_poly.pdbx_seq_one_letter_code
_entity_poly.pdbx_strand_id
1 'polypeptide(L)'
;MLSFLLGFGHAALAQEMPASYKKYCAACHADSATGTDRGPTLVDTRSLRARSQEQIRSVIRNGTQGGMPAFALPAKELDELAAAVHSWNASAFDAHPAGDRAAGEQIFQKQCQSCHTVAGKGGANGPDLSAAGRELTVKEMEQSLVNPSSRKGQRSGASCPSWAFCPDDPWAVVTARLHDGRSLRGFARSRGQHDLQLQTLDGKMVSLTAAEYAKLDFEKASLMPAFPGAAKERQDLIAYMSTLGGVTAGPVKGNVAPATAAEILRVQRPAAGEWPGYHGLPSGNRHSALKQIHAGNATRLQPAWSYSLPHLGLQTTPLVMDGIMYVTAPNQVCALDARTGREIWCYVRPRAQATKISGDAAKGAQRGVAMLGDRVFFLTDDAHMIALHRLTGALLWQVYMPAAGAPGAYGATAAPLVVGDLVIGGVGGGDAPLLGFIAAYRATT
;
A
#
# COMPACT_ATOMS: atom_id res chain seq x y z
N MET A 1 54.71 -19.55 16.54
CA MET A 1 53.84 -19.96 17.66
C MET A 1 53.43 -18.67 18.37
N LEU A 2 52.19 -18.18 18.41
CA LEU A 2 50.84 -18.73 18.24
C LEU A 2 49.94 -17.58 17.71
N SER A 3 49.04 -17.88 16.78
CA SER A 3 47.92 -17.01 16.39
C SER A 3 46.89 -16.92 17.51
N PHE A 4 46.35 -15.73 17.79
CA PHE A 4 45.10 -15.56 18.53
C PHE A 4 44.08 -14.85 17.63
N LEU A 5 43.23 -15.67 16.99
CA LEU A 5 41.99 -15.25 16.36
C LEU A 5 40.96 -15.01 17.47
N LEU A 6 40.69 -13.74 17.81
CA LEU A 6 39.53 -13.38 18.61
C LEU A 6 38.32 -13.26 17.68
N GLY A 7 37.54 -14.32 17.64
CA GLY A 7 36.27 -14.37 16.92
C GLY A 7 35.24 -13.43 17.54
N PHE A 8 34.63 -12.60 16.70
CA PHE A 8 33.40 -11.91 17.01
C PHE A 8 32.25 -12.92 17.12
N GLY A 9 32.02 -13.41 18.34
CA GLY A 9 30.81 -14.16 18.67
C GLY A 9 29.60 -13.25 18.56
N HIS A 10 28.83 -13.40 17.48
CA HIS A 10 27.45 -12.94 17.44
C HIS A 10 26.68 -13.74 18.48
N ALA A 11 26.37 -13.13 19.62
CA ALA A 11 25.34 -13.64 20.51
C ALA A 11 23.99 -13.45 19.80
N ALA A 12 23.65 -14.40 18.93
CA ALA A 12 22.26 -14.63 18.59
C ALA A 12 21.54 -14.92 19.91
N LEU A 13 20.51 -14.14 20.25
CA LEU A 13 19.55 -14.52 21.27
C LEU A 13 19.08 -15.94 20.94
N ALA A 14 19.59 -16.93 21.67
CA ALA A 14 19.22 -18.32 21.47
C ALA A 14 17.74 -18.44 21.82
N GLN A 15 16.93 -18.57 20.78
CA GLN A 15 15.48 -18.68 20.89
C GLN A 15 15.18 -19.96 21.69
N GLU A 16 14.63 -19.84 22.89
CA GLU A 16 14.29 -21.01 23.70
C GLU A 16 13.17 -21.79 23.01
N MET A 17 13.53 -22.95 22.46
CA MET A 17 12.61 -23.86 21.79
C MET A 17 11.88 -24.70 22.85
N PRO A 18 10.53 -24.66 22.92
CA PRO A 18 9.77 -25.51 23.82
C PRO A 18 10.13 -26.98 23.67
N ALA A 19 10.10 -27.75 24.76
CA ALA A 19 10.38 -29.18 24.70
C ALA A 19 9.39 -29.92 23.78
N SER A 20 8.13 -29.46 23.76
CA SER A 20 7.09 -29.93 22.83
C SER A 20 7.47 -29.67 21.36
N TYR A 21 8.12 -28.54 21.05
CA TYR A 21 8.54 -28.22 19.68
C TYR A 21 9.58 -29.21 19.19
N LYS A 22 10.61 -29.48 20.01
CA LYS A 22 11.66 -30.46 19.67
C LYS A 22 11.08 -31.85 19.46
N LYS A 23 10.07 -32.23 20.27
CA LYS A 23 9.43 -33.54 20.22
C LYS A 23 8.57 -33.75 18.97
N TYR A 24 7.78 -32.75 18.57
CA TYR A 24 6.73 -32.93 17.55
C TYR A 24 7.02 -32.23 16.22
N CYS A 25 7.81 -31.14 16.22
CA CYS A 25 7.89 -30.23 15.07
C CYS A 25 9.27 -30.18 14.42
N ALA A 26 10.35 -30.32 15.20
CA ALA A 26 11.72 -30.12 14.73
C ALA A 26 12.15 -31.07 13.58
N ALA A 27 11.60 -32.29 13.52
CA ALA A 27 11.89 -33.23 12.44
C ALA A 27 11.51 -32.72 11.04
N CYS A 28 10.49 -31.86 10.96
CA CYS A 28 10.03 -31.24 9.71
C CYS A 28 10.51 -29.80 9.57
N HIS A 29 10.63 -29.07 10.68
CA HIS A 29 10.88 -27.62 10.67
C HIS A 29 12.30 -27.23 11.12
N ALA A 30 13.20 -28.20 11.31
CA ALA A 30 14.52 -28.07 11.92
C ALA A 30 14.48 -27.68 13.41
N ASP A 31 15.54 -28.00 14.13
CA ASP A 31 15.69 -27.63 15.55
C ASP A 31 15.65 -26.10 15.77
N SER A 32 16.06 -25.35 14.75
CA SER A 32 16.05 -23.88 14.71
C SER A 32 14.76 -23.28 14.14
N ALA A 33 13.76 -24.09 13.80
CA ALA A 33 12.51 -23.65 13.18
C ALA A 33 12.70 -22.94 11.83
N THR A 34 13.85 -23.13 11.17
CA THR A 34 14.21 -22.52 9.88
C THR A 34 13.73 -23.33 8.67
N GLY A 35 13.03 -24.44 8.90
CA GLY A 35 12.52 -25.31 7.84
C GLY A 35 13.54 -26.35 7.37
N THR A 36 13.02 -27.34 6.65
CA THR A 36 13.75 -28.39 5.94
C THR A 36 13.05 -28.69 4.62
N ASP A 37 13.54 -29.65 3.84
CA ASP A 37 12.84 -30.15 2.65
C ASP A 37 11.47 -30.79 2.97
N ARG A 38 11.20 -31.11 4.24
CA ARG A 38 9.92 -31.68 4.70
C ARG A 38 8.91 -30.65 5.20
N GLY A 39 9.36 -29.45 5.56
CA GLY A 39 8.50 -28.47 6.22
C GLY A 39 9.05 -27.06 6.08
N PRO A 40 8.19 -26.05 5.84
CA PRO A 40 8.62 -24.68 5.65
C PRO A 40 9.27 -24.08 6.91
N THR A 41 9.97 -22.96 6.77
CA THR A 41 10.38 -22.14 7.92
C THR A 41 9.18 -21.71 8.76
N LEU A 42 9.35 -21.68 10.07
CA LEU A 42 8.38 -21.18 11.05
C LEU A 42 8.84 -19.90 11.73
N VAL A 43 10.03 -19.40 11.40
CA VAL A 43 10.56 -18.11 11.90
C VAL A 43 10.53 -17.09 10.77
N ASP A 44 10.42 -15.80 11.13
CA ASP A 44 10.46 -14.67 10.18
C ASP A 44 9.50 -14.83 8.97
N THR A 45 8.36 -15.51 9.16
CA THR A 45 7.42 -15.92 8.12
C THR A 45 6.19 -15.02 8.08
N ARG A 46 6.01 -14.28 6.98
CA ARG A 46 4.90 -13.34 6.79
C ARG A 46 3.51 -13.97 6.96
N SER A 47 3.31 -15.18 6.43
CA SER A 47 2.01 -15.88 6.52
C SER A 47 1.67 -16.31 7.95
N LEU A 48 2.67 -16.54 8.81
CA LEU A 48 2.47 -16.80 10.23
C LEU A 48 2.26 -15.52 11.02
N ARG A 49 2.97 -14.43 10.69
CA ARG A 49 2.75 -13.09 11.28
C ARG A 49 1.33 -12.56 11.07
N ALA A 50 0.71 -12.87 9.94
CA ALA A 50 -0.67 -12.47 9.64
C ALA A 50 -1.73 -13.31 10.38
N ARG A 51 -1.33 -14.34 11.15
CA ARG A 51 -2.25 -15.22 11.89
C ARG A 51 -2.21 -14.92 13.38
N SER A 52 -3.38 -14.89 14.00
CA SER A 52 -3.51 -14.94 15.46
C SER A 52 -2.98 -16.26 16.02
N GLN A 53 -2.62 -16.25 17.31
CA GLN A 53 -2.26 -17.47 18.04
C GLN A 53 -3.33 -18.56 17.90
N GLU A 54 -4.63 -18.24 17.95
CA GLU A 54 -5.71 -19.23 17.79
C GLU A 54 -5.74 -19.83 16.37
N GLN A 55 -5.45 -19.02 15.34
CA GLN A 55 -5.34 -19.54 13.98
C GLN A 55 -4.14 -20.49 13.84
N ILE A 56 -2.99 -20.14 14.43
CA ILE A 56 -1.81 -21.03 14.46
C ILE A 56 -2.13 -22.32 15.22
N ARG A 57 -2.78 -22.20 16.38
CA ARG A 57 -3.26 -23.32 17.20
C ARG A 57 -4.18 -24.26 16.41
N SER A 58 -5.11 -23.71 15.65
CA SER A 58 -6.01 -24.46 14.76
C SER A 58 -5.24 -25.21 13.65
N VAL A 59 -4.23 -24.58 13.06
CA VAL A 59 -3.35 -25.25 12.08
C VAL A 59 -2.59 -26.41 12.70
N ILE A 60 -2.00 -26.24 13.89
CA ILE A 60 -1.28 -27.33 14.57
C ILE A 60 -2.24 -28.49 14.91
N ARG A 61 -3.44 -28.18 15.38
CA ARG A 61 -4.45 -29.18 15.75
C ARG A 61 -4.96 -29.97 14.56
N ASN A 62 -5.27 -29.29 13.46
CA ASN A 62 -5.99 -29.87 12.32
C ASN A 62 -5.07 -30.29 11.18
N GLY A 63 -3.80 -29.87 11.19
CA GLY A 63 -2.89 -30.02 10.06
C GLY A 63 -3.25 -29.11 8.89
N THR A 64 -2.61 -29.34 7.75
CA THR A 64 -2.91 -28.64 6.50
C THR A 64 -3.06 -29.62 5.35
N GLN A 65 -3.82 -29.24 4.32
CA GLN A 65 -3.90 -30.01 3.07
C GLN A 65 -2.56 -30.08 2.32
N GLY A 66 -1.58 -29.25 2.70
CA GLY A 66 -0.22 -29.23 2.15
C GLY A 66 0.75 -30.22 2.79
N GLY A 67 0.26 -31.17 3.59
CA GLY A 67 1.07 -32.28 4.12
C GLY A 67 1.53 -32.13 5.58
N MET A 68 1.19 -31.04 6.27
CA MET A 68 1.39 -30.96 7.73
C MET A 68 0.34 -31.84 8.43
N PRO A 69 0.72 -32.86 9.22
CA PRO A 69 -0.23 -33.73 9.90
C PRO A 69 -0.96 -32.99 11.04
N ALA A 70 -2.12 -33.52 11.43
CA ALA A 70 -2.84 -33.08 12.60
C ALA A 70 -2.16 -33.58 13.88
N PHE A 71 -1.99 -32.72 14.88
CA PHE A 71 -1.43 -33.09 16.18
C PHE A 71 -2.50 -33.02 17.27
N ALA A 72 -2.89 -34.18 17.79
CA ALA A 72 -3.79 -34.30 18.94
C ALA A 72 -3.01 -34.13 20.25
N LEU A 73 -2.66 -32.87 20.57
CA LEU A 73 -1.90 -32.52 21.77
C LEU A 73 -2.81 -32.12 22.94
N PRO A 74 -2.36 -32.30 24.20
CA PRO A 74 -3.02 -31.67 25.35
C PRO A 74 -3.14 -30.16 25.15
N ALA A 75 -4.25 -29.56 25.60
CA ALA A 75 -4.56 -28.15 25.36
C ALA A 75 -3.40 -27.22 25.74
N LYS A 76 -2.76 -27.46 26.89
CA LYS A 76 -1.61 -26.68 27.37
C LYS A 76 -0.40 -26.75 26.43
N GLU A 77 -0.04 -27.94 25.94
CA GLU A 77 1.09 -28.12 25.00
C GLU A 77 0.78 -27.46 23.65
N LEU A 78 -0.47 -27.57 23.19
CA LEU A 78 -0.92 -26.95 21.95
C LEU A 78 -0.87 -25.41 22.05
N ASP A 79 -1.31 -24.85 23.17
CA ASP A 79 -1.29 -23.41 23.42
C ASP A 79 0.14 -22.88 23.53
N GLU A 80 1.04 -23.62 24.18
CA GLU A 80 2.46 -23.31 24.30
C GLU A 80 3.16 -23.30 22.92
N LEU A 81 2.92 -24.31 22.09
CA LEU A 81 3.46 -24.35 20.73
C LEU A 81 2.94 -23.22 19.86
N ALA A 82 1.63 -22.94 19.93
CA ALA A 82 1.03 -21.86 19.17
C ALA A 82 1.59 -20.49 19.61
N ALA A 83 1.77 -20.27 20.91
CA ALA A 83 2.37 -19.05 21.45
C ALA A 83 3.84 -18.90 21.01
N ALA A 84 4.62 -19.99 21.06
CA ALA A 84 6.02 -19.99 20.63
C ALA A 84 6.13 -19.63 19.14
N VAL A 85 5.43 -20.36 18.27
CA VAL A 85 5.42 -20.08 16.82
C VAL A 85 4.93 -18.66 16.54
N HIS A 86 3.90 -18.16 17.24
CA HIS A 86 3.45 -16.78 17.10
C HIS A 86 4.56 -15.78 17.47
N SER A 87 5.24 -15.98 18.59
CA SER A 87 6.31 -15.09 19.08
C SER A 87 7.53 -15.02 18.16
N TRP A 88 7.86 -16.11 17.46
CA TRP A 88 8.96 -16.15 16.50
C TRP A 88 8.68 -15.35 15.22
N ASN A 89 7.43 -14.95 15.04
CA ASN A 89 6.97 -14.16 13.91
C ASN A 89 6.45 -12.79 14.35
N ALA A 90 6.67 -12.40 15.60
CA ALA A 90 6.20 -11.14 16.16
C ALA A 90 6.61 -9.96 15.28
N SER A 91 5.63 -9.11 14.97
CA SER A 91 5.90 -7.84 14.31
C SER A 91 6.70 -6.93 15.24
N ALA A 92 7.37 -5.90 14.70
CA ALA A 92 8.02 -4.90 15.53
C ALA A 92 7.02 -4.22 16.48
N PHE A 93 5.77 -4.05 16.03
CA PHE A 93 4.66 -3.51 16.82
C PHE A 93 4.38 -4.33 18.08
N ASP A 94 4.35 -5.66 17.95
CA ASP A 94 4.10 -6.55 19.09
C ASP A 94 5.35 -6.77 19.95
N ALA A 95 6.53 -6.65 19.36
CA ALA A 95 7.81 -6.86 20.04
C ALA A 95 8.19 -5.72 21.00
N HIS A 96 7.62 -4.52 20.83
CA HIS A 96 7.90 -3.33 21.65
C HIS A 96 9.40 -3.11 21.94
N PRO A 97 10.26 -3.03 20.91
CA PRO A 97 11.70 -2.93 21.10
C PRO A 97 12.08 -1.72 21.97
N ALA A 98 13.13 -1.91 22.78
CA ALA A 98 13.69 -0.84 23.61
C ALA A 98 14.25 0.29 22.73
N GLY A 99 14.15 1.53 23.22
CA GLY A 99 14.65 2.74 22.56
C GLY A 99 13.81 3.97 22.91
N ASP A 100 14.36 5.15 22.66
CA ASP A 100 13.66 6.43 22.79
C ASP A 100 12.87 6.73 21.52
N ARG A 101 11.54 6.59 21.62
CA ARG A 101 10.62 6.81 20.49
C ARG A 101 10.56 8.26 20.04
N ALA A 102 10.72 9.22 20.95
CA ALA A 102 10.67 10.63 20.60
C ALA A 102 11.95 11.03 19.84
N ALA A 103 13.12 10.53 20.28
CA ALA A 103 14.36 10.68 19.53
C ALA A 103 14.28 10.02 18.15
N GLY A 104 13.73 8.80 18.09
CA GLY A 104 13.50 8.07 16.84
C GLY A 104 12.62 8.81 15.85
N GLU A 105 11.53 9.43 16.32
CA GLU A 105 10.64 10.25 15.48
C GLU A 105 11.38 11.45 14.88
N GLN A 106 12.20 12.14 15.68
CA GLN A 106 12.99 13.27 15.19
C GLN A 106 14.03 12.85 14.14
N ILE A 107 14.67 11.69 14.33
CA ILE A 107 15.57 11.10 13.34
C ILE A 107 14.81 10.83 12.05
N PHE A 108 13.64 10.20 12.14
CA PHE A 108 12.80 9.89 10.99
C PHE A 108 12.43 11.14 10.18
N GLN A 109 11.95 12.19 10.87
CA GLN A 109 11.57 13.45 10.24
C GLN A 109 12.75 14.11 9.50
N LYS A 110 13.97 14.03 10.04
CA LYS A 110 15.16 14.65 9.45
C LYS A 110 15.78 13.85 8.32
N GLN A 111 15.80 12.52 8.42
CA GLN A 111 16.62 11.67 7.54
C GLN A 111 15.82 10.74 6.64
N CYS A 112 14.53 10.48 6.94
CA CYS A 112 13.73 9.48 6.24
C CYS A 112 12.50 10.08 5.54
N GLN A 113 11.90 11.11 6.13
CA GLN A 113 10.60 11.66 5.70
C GLN A 113 10.62 12.30 4.30
N SER A 114 11.77 12.76 3.81
CA SER A 114 11.88 13.28 2.44
C SER A 114 11.59 12.23 1.37
N CYS A 115 11.80 10.95 1.69
CA CYS A 115 11.54 9.82 0.79
C CYS A 115 10.29 9.04 1.18
N HIS A 116 10.08 8.82 2.48
CA HIS A 116 9.02 7.95 3.00
C HIS A 116 7.82 8.74 3.54
N THR A 117 6.63 8.22 3.27
CA THR A 117 5.39 8.72 3.87
C THR A 117 5.10 8.01 5.20
N VAL A 118 4.64 8.75 6.21
CA VAL A 118 3.99 8.23 7.42
C VAL A 118 2.77 9.09 7.74
N ALA A 119 1.60 8.46 7.84
CA ALA A 119 0.32 9.08 8.16
C ALA A 119 0.06 10.37 7.36
N GLY A 120 0.26 10.29 6.04
CA GLY A 120 0.00 11.42 5.16
C GLY A 120 1.14 12.42 4.98
N LYS A 121 2.28 12.22 5.66
CA LYS A 121 3.41 13.17 5.68
C LYS A 121 4.69 12.55 5.13
N GLY A 122 5.33 13.25 4.20
CA GLY A 122 6.63 12.88 3.65
C GLY A 122 6.61 12.74 2.13
N GLY A 123 7.61 12.03 1.60
CA GLY A 123 7.80 11.84 0.16
C GLY A 123 7.19 10.55 -0.39
N ALA A 124 7.26 10.45 -1.73
CA ALA A 124 6.72 9.33 -2.51
C ALA A 124 7.81 8.51 -3.22
N ASN A 125 9.08 8.78 -2.92
CA ASN A 125 10.26 8.13 -3.50
C ASN A 125 10.72 6.91 -2.68
N GLY A 126 10.05 6.63 -1.57
CA GLY A 126 10.14 5.39 -0.81
C GLY A 126 8.74 4.87 -0.44
N PRO A 127 8.64 3.60 -0.01
CA PRO A 127 7.38 3.01 0.45
C PRO A 127 6.77 3.80 1.61
N ASP A 128 5.44 3.75 1.70
CA ASP A 128 4.71 4.19 2.88
C ASP A 128 5.08 3.30 4.07
N LEU A 129 5.36 3.94 5.20
CA LEU A 129 5.78 3.29 6.43
C LEU A 129 4.73 3.43 7.54
N SER A 130 3.53 3.91 7.22
CA SER A 130 2.46 4.15 8.19
C SER A 130 2.10 2.89 8.99
N ALA A 131 2.27 1.70 8.40
CA ALA A 131 2.03 0.40 9.02
C ALA A 131 3.32 -0.43 9.25
N ALA A 132 4.51 0.17 9.12
CA ALA A 132 5.78 -0.55 9.13
C ALA A 132 5.98 -1.41 10.39
N GLY A 133 5.50 -0.96 11.55
CA GLY A 133 5.56 -1.71 12.80
C GLY A 133 4.86 -3.06 12.74
N ARG A 134 3.69 -3.12 12.08
CA ARG A 134 2.92 -4.36 11.93
C ARG A 134 3.41 -5.23 10.78
N GLU A 135 4.05 -4.61 9.79
CA GLU A 135 4.48 -5.27 8.56
C GLU A 135 5.88 -5.90 8.68
N LEU A 136 6.79 -5.31 9.46
CA LEU A 136 8.19 -5.70 9.57
C LEU A 136 8.51 -6.23 10.98
N THR A 137 9.48 -7.15 11.10
CA THR A 137 10.12 -7.42 12.40
C THR A 137 11.21 -6.39 12.70
N VAL A 138 11.67 -6.36 13.94
CA VAL A 138 12.85 -5.58 14.37
C VAL A 138 14.07 -5.89 13.50
N LYS A 139 14.34 -7.16 13.24
CA LYS A 139 15.46 -7.62 12.41
C LYS A 139 15.34 -7.14 10.97
N GLU A 140 14.12 -7.17 10.41
CA GLU A 140 13.87 -6.68 9.05
C GLU A 140 14.03 -5.16 8.93
N MET A 141 13.59 -4.41 9.94
CA MET A 141 13.85 -2.97 10.03
C MET A 141 15.35 -2.70 10.11
N GLU A 142 16.08 -3.41 10.98
CA GLU A 142 17.53 -3.27 11.12
C GLU A 142 18.27 -3.58 9.82
N GLN A 143 17.92 -4.67 9.15
CA GLN A 143 18.47 -5.01 7.83
C GLN A 143 18.18 -3.93 6.78
N SER A 144 16.98 -3.35 6.79
CA SER A 144 16.64 -2.26 5.86
C SER A 144 17.49 -1.01 6.11
N LEU A 145 17.81 -0.71 7.37
CA LEU A 145 18.62 0.43 7.75
C LEU A 145 20.12 0.20 7.47
N VAL A 146 20.64 -1.01 7.71
CA VAL A 146 22.07 -1.33 7.56
C VAL A 146 22.44 -1.69 6.13
N ASN A 147 21.61 -2.49 5.45
CA ASN A 147 21.84 -2.94 4.08
C ASN A 147 20.52 -2.93 3.28
N PRO A 148 20.02 -1.75 2.88
CA PRO A 148 18.74 -1.63 2.16
C PRO A 148 18.72 -2.42 0.84
N SER A 149 19.87 -2.61 0.19
CA SER A 149 19.95 -3.41 -1.04
C SER A 149 19.65 -4.90 -0.81
N SER A 150 19.85 -5.43 0.40
CA SER A 150 19.51 -6.83 0.73
C SER A 150 18.01 -7.11 0.74
N ARG A 151 17.19 -6.06 0.87
CA ARG A 151 15.72 -6.13 0.92
C ARG A 151 15.05 -5.51 -0.29
N LYS A 152 15.82 -5.14 -1.32
CA LYS A 152 15.27 -4.62 -2.58
C LYS A 152 14.34 -5.66 -3.23
N GLY A 153 13.20 -5.21 -3.75
CA GLY A 153 12.17 -6.09 -4.33
C GLY A 153 11.45 -7.00 -3.33
N GLN A 154 11.82 -7.01 -2.04
CA GLN A 154 11.11 -7.77 -1.03
C GLN A 154 9.82 -7.04 -0.64
N ARG A 155 8.68 -7.70 -0.86
CA ARG A 155 7.37 -7.14 -0.55
C ARG A 155 7.03 -7.32 0.94
N SER A 156 7.13 -6.26 1.72
CA SER A 156 6.66 -6.25 3.11
C SER A 156 5.29 -5.56 3.31
N GLY A 157 4.84 -4.74 2.35
CA GLY A 157 3.66 -3.88 2.51
C GLY A 157 2.29 -4.52 2.20
N ALA A 158 1.23 -3.93 2.77
CA ALA A 158 -0.18 -4.15 2.46
C ALA A 158 -0.57 -3.82 1.00
N SER A 159 0.34 -3.23 0.23
CA SER A 159 0.17 -2.80 -1.16
C SER A 159 0.07 -3.93 -2.18
N CYS A 160 0.16 -5.19 -1.76
CA CYS A 160 -0.05 -6.34 -2.64
C CYS A 160 -0.65 -7.53 -1.91
N PRO A 161 -1.99 -7.64 -1.86
CA PRO A 161 -2.66 -8.88 -1.45
C PRO A 161 -2.16 -10.07 -2.28
N SER A 162 -2.25 -11.29 -1.74
CA SER A 162 -1.81 -12.52 -2.43
C SER A 162 -2.50 -12.77 -3.78
N TRP A 163 -3.62 -12.10 -4.03
CA TRP A 163 -4.42 -12.20 -5.26
C TRP A 163 -4.20 -11.03 -6.23
N ALA A 164 -3.44 -10.00 -5.84
CA ALA A 164 -3.19 -8.82 -6.68
C ALA A 164 -1.93 -9.00 -7.56
N PHE A 165 -2.01 -8.55 -8.82
CA PHE A 165 -0.90 -8.57 -9.75
C PHE A 165 -0.02 -7.33 -9.52
N CYS A 166 0.95 -7.44 -8.63
CA CYS A 166 1.87 -6.34 -8.37
C CYS A 166 3.19 -6.53 -9.13
N PRO A 167 3.87 -5.44 -9.51
CA PRO A 167 5.21 -5.50 -10.08
C PRO A 167 6.20 -6.18 -9.13
N ASP A 168 7.14 -6.96 -9.64
CA ASP A 168 8.14 -7.68 -8.83
C ASP A 168 8.98 -6.74 -7.96
N ASP A 169 9.32 -5.55 -8.46
CA ASP A 169 10.03 -4.51 -7.71
C ASP A 169 9.60 -3.09 -8.18
N PRO A 170 8.53 -2.51 -7.62
CA PRO A 170 8.04 -1.17 -8.01
C PRO A 170 8.98 -0.03 -7.58
N TRP A 171 10.07 -0.34 -6.87
CA TRP A 171 11.10 0.60 -6.44
C TRP A 171 12.44 0.35 -7.14
N ALA A 172 12.48 -0.54 -8.14
CA ALA A 172 13.65 -0.74 -8.97
C ALA A 172 14.01 0.56 -9.70
N VAL A 173 15.21 1.08 -9.45
CA VAL A 173 15.73 2.21 -10.22
C VAL A 173 16.18 1.72 -11.59
N VAL A 174 15.67 2.38 -12.62
CA VAL A 174 15.99 2.10 -14.02
C VAL A 174 16.41 3.38 -14.71
N THR A 175 17.42 3.27 -15.57
CA THR A 175 17.75 4.28 -16.58
C THR A 175 17.25 3.80 -17.93
N ALA A 176 16.24 4.48 -18.48
CA ALA A 176 15.72 4.24 -19.81
C ALA A 176 16.46 5.13 -20.82
N ARG A 177 17.19 4.52 -21.75
CA ARG A 177 17.81 5.20 -22.89
C ARG A 177 16.83 5.23 -24.04
N LEU A 178 16.41 6.42 -24.44
CA LEU A 178 15.42 6.62 -25.50
C LEU A 178 16.06 6.59 -26.87
N HIS A 179 15.28 6.27 -27.91
CA HIS A 179 15.76 6.27 -29.29
C HIS A 179 16.14 7.67 -29.80
N ASP A 180 15.59 8.73 -29.19
CA ASP A 180 15.94 10.12 -29.49
C ASP A 180 17.23 10.61 -28.81
N GLY A 181 17.96 9.71 -28.13
CA GLY A 181 19.22 10.00 -27.44
C GLY A 181 19.06 10.53 -26.00
N ARG A 182 17.85 10.86 -25.55
CA ARG A 182 17.61 11.24 -24.15
C ARG A 182 17.73 10.04 -23.23
N SER A 183 18.02 10.30 -21.95
CA SER A 183 17.99 9.28 -20.90
C SER A 183 17.11 9.74 -19.74
N LEU A 184 16.24 8.86 -19.28
CA LEU A 184 15.36 9.10 -18.14
C LEU A 184 15.72 8.12 -17.02
N ARG A 185 15.90 8.63 -15.80
CA ARG A 185 16.21 7.81 -14.61
C ARG A 185 15.10 7.94 -13.59
N GLY A 186 14.67 6.81 -13.02
CA GLY A 186 13.56 6.80 -12.08
C GLY A 186 13.19 5.40 -11.60
N PHE A 187 12.08 5.29 -10.87
CA PHE A 187 11.53 4.04 -10.39
C PHE A 187 10.64 3.38 -11.45
N ALA A 188 10.86 2.10 -11.73
CA ALA A 188 10.02 1.28 -12.59
C ALA A 188 8.72 0.89 -11.85
N ARG A 189 7.78 1.83 -11.77
CA ARG A 189 6.51 1.64 -11.05
C ARG A 189 5.66 0.52 -11.59
N SER A 190 5.74 0.28 -12.90
CA SER A 190 5.15 -0.90 -13.52
C SER A 190 5.87 -1.22 -14.81
N ARG A 191 5.89 -2.49 -15.22
CA ARG A 191 6.62 -2.93 -16.41
C ARG A 191 5.98 -4.15 -17.06
N GLY A 192 5.97 -4.15 -18.39
CA GLY A 192 5.70 -5.29 -19.25
C GLY A 192 6.92 -5.74 -20.03
N GLN A 193 6.72 -6.69 -20.95
CA GLN A 193 7.77 -7.06 -21.91
C GLN A 193 8.08 -5.92 -22.89
N HIS A 194 7.11 -5.03 -23.13
CA HIS A 194 7.19 -3.99 -24.17
C HIS A 194 6.81 -2.60 -23.66
N ASP A 195 6.71 -2.42 -22.35
CA ASP A 195 6.29 -1.14 -21.77
C ASP A 195 6.87 -0.95 -20.36
N LEU A 196 7.02 0.31 -19.97
CA LEU A 196 7.54 0.76 -18.69
C LEU A 196 6.80 2.02 -18.24
N GLN A 197 6.18 1.95 -17.07
CA GLN A 197 5.72 3.11 -16.34
C GLN A 197 6.83 3.57 -15.39
N LEU A 198 7.48 4.68 -15.73
CA LEU A 198 8.57 5.27 -14.98
C LEU A 198 8.06 6.42 -14.09
N GLN A 199 8.43 6.43 -12.81
CA GLN A 199 8.40 7.63 -11.97
C GLN A 199 9.80 8.21 -11.93
N THR A 200 10.03 9.36 -12.55
CA THR A 200 11.31 10.07 -12.41
C THR A 200 11.53 10.52 -10.96
N LEU A 201 12.77 10.80 -10.57
CA LEU A 201 13.11 11.10 -9.17
C LEU A 201 12.48 12.41 -8.65
N ASP A 202 12.06 13.30 -9.54
CA ASP A 202 11.27 14.51 -9.26
C ASP A 202 9.75 14.25 -9.22
N GLY A 203 9.30 12.99 -9.34
CA GLY A 203 7.91 12.57 -9.15
C GLY A 203 7.05 12.58 -10.42
N LYS A 204 7.62 12.85 -11.59
CA LYS A 204 6.87 12.82 -12.86
C LYS A 204 6.66 11.39 -13.35
N MET A 205 5.45 11.12 -13.82
CA MET A 205 5.09 9.83 -14.40
C MET A 205 5.27 9.87 -15.92
N VAL A 206 5.97 8.87 -16.46
CA VAL A 206 6.26 8.73 -17.89
C VAL A 206 5.96 7.29 -18.30
N SER A 207 4.99 7.13 -19.20
CA SER A 207 4.78 5.86 -19.91
C SER A 207 5.77 5.78 -21.06
N LEU A 208 6.47 4.64 -21.18
CA LEU A 208 7.37 4.32 -22.29
C LEU A 208 6.96 2.98 -22.89
N THR A 209 6.91 2.90 -24.21
CA THR A 209 6.69 1.67 -24.99
C THR A 209 8.02 1.24 -25.60
N ALA A 210 8.10 -0.02 -26.05
CA ALA A 210 9.28 -0.57 -26.70
C ALA A 210 9.70 0.20 -27.97
N ALA A 211 8.79 0.99 -28.56
CA ALA A 211 9.10 1.86 -29.69
C ALA A 211 9.85 3.16 -29.28
N GLU A 212 9.88 3.49 -27.99
CA GLU A 212 10.46 4.75 -27.49
C GLU A 212 11.81 4.55 -26.79
N TYR A 213 12.07 3.37 -26.21
CA TYR A 213 13.34 3.08 -25.54
C TYR A 213 14.19 2.04 -26.29
N ALA A 214 15.49 2.35 -26.42
CA ALA A 214 16.48 1.44 -26.97
C ALA A 214 16.98 0.44 -25.91
N LYS A 215 17.06 0.88 -24.65
CA LYS A 215 17.61 0.06 -23.56
C LYS A 215 17.07 0.48 -22.20
N LEU A 216 16.87 -0.50 -21.33
CA LEU A 216 16.60 -0.31 -19.91
C LEU A 216 17.76 -0.87 -19.08
N ASP A 217 18.45 0.00 -18.33
CA ASP A 217 19.51 -0.38 -17.42
C ASP A 217 18.98 -0.35 -15.98
N PHE A 218 18.82 -1.52 -15.36
CA PHE A 218 18.36 -1.63 -13.98
C PHE A 218 19.56 -1.56 -13.02
N GLU A 219 19.47 -0.66 -12.04
CA GLU A 219 20.49 -0.57 -11.00
C GLU A 219 20.41 -1.79 -10.08
N LYS A 220 21.57 -2.25 -9.59
CA LYS A 220 21.61 -3.39 -8.66
C LYS A 220 21.27 -2.95 -7.23
N ALA A 221 21.77 -1.80 -6.81
CA ALA A 221 21.55 -1.25 -5.48
C ALA A 221 20.13 -0.65 -5.31
N SER A 222 19.73 -0.48 -4.05
CA SER A 222 18.58 0.37 -3.68
C SER A 222 18.96 1.85 -3.75
N LEU A 223 17.99 2.72 -4.07
CA LEU A 223 18.18 4.17 -3.92
C LEU A 223 18.14 4.60 -2.45
N MET A 224 17.50 3.82 -1.58
CA MET A 224 17.51 4.06 -0.15
C MET A 224 18.97 3.91 0.34
N PRO A 225 19.59 4.97 0.90
CA PRO A 225 20.92 4.87 1.46
C PRO A 225 20.88 4.06 2.76
N ALA A 226 22.00 3.43 3.12
CA ALA A 226 22.15 2.89 4.46
C ALA A 226 22.07 4.05 5.48
N PHE A 227 21.41 3.80 6.60
CA PHE A 227 21.26 4.78 7.66
C PHE A 227 22.63 5.06 8.32
N PRO A 228 23.11 6.31 8.33
CA PRO A 228 24.48 6.61 8.76
C PRO A 228 24.65 6.68 10.28
N GLY A 229 23.56 6.70 11.06
CA GLY A 229 23.61 6.91 12.50
C GLY A 229 24.16 5.72 13.31
N ALA A 230 24.58 6.03 14.54
CA ALA A 230 25.13 5.07 15.49
C ALA A 230 24.10 4.01 15.93
N ALA A 231 24.56 2.97 16.62
CA ALA A 231 23.70 1.86 17.07
C ALA A 231 22.52 2.35 17.93
N LYS A 232 22.75 3.33 18.82
CA LYS A 232 21.69 3.92 19.65
C LYS A 232 20.65 4.67 18.82
N GLU A 233 21.08 5.47 17.85
CA GLU A 233 20.17 6.20 16.96
C GLU A 233 19.33 5.23 16.10
N ARG A 234 19.93 4.14 15.62
CA ARG A 234 19.20 3.07 14.93
C ARG A 234 18.16 2.41 15.84
N GLN A 235 18.54 2.10 17.07
CA GLN A 235 17.63 1.51 18.05
C GLN A 235 16.43 2.44 18.32
N ASP A 236 16.67 3.73 18.50
CA ASP A 236 15.63 4.74 18.72
C ASP A 236 14.70 4.87 17.51
N LEU A 237 15.27 4.89 16.30
CA LEU A 237 14.51 4.91 15.05
C LEU A 237 13.62 3.66 14.90
N ILE A 238 14.16 2.47 15.18
CA ILE A 238 13.39 1.22 15.18
C ILE A 238 12.29 1.25 16.25
N ALA A 239 12.58 1.76 17.44
CA ALA A 239 11.60 1.92 18.51
C ALA A 239 10.44 2.84 18.09
N TYR A 240 10.72 3.95 17.40
CA TYR A 240 9.68 4.79 16.80
C TYR A 240 8.90 4.04 15.70
N MET A 241 9.59 3.48 14.71
CA MET A 241 8.95 2.77 13.58
C MET A 241 8.11 1.59 14.03
N SER A 242 8.47 0.94 15.13
CA SER A 242 7.70 -0.15 15.73
C SER A 242 6.29 0.29 16.15
N THR A 243 6.09 1.57 16.48
CA THR A 243 4.77 2.10 16.86
C THR A 243 3.85 2.37 15.68
N LEU A 244 4.36 2.32 14.45
CA LEU A 244 3.61 2.61 13.23
C LEU A 244 2.67 1.45 12.89
N GLY A 245 1.44 1.51 13.39
CA GLY A 245 0.43 0.46 13.29
C GLY A 245 -0.61 0.64 12.17
N GLY A 246 -0.43 1.63 11.30
CA GLY A 246 -1.35 1.98 10.22
C GLY A 246 -2.07 3.31 10.44
N VAL A 247 -2.80 3.77 9.42
CA VAL A 247 -3.57 5.01 9.47
C VAL A 247 -4.93 4.76 10.12
N THR A 248 -5.16 5.40 11.26
CA THR A 248 -6.43 5.33 12.00
C THR A 248 -7.46 6.29 11.42
N ALA A 249 -8.74 6.00 11.66
CA ALA A 249 -9.82 6.90 11.27
C ALA A 249 -9.90 8.10 12.22
N GLY A 250 -10.03 9.29 11.63
CA GLY A 250 -10.15 10.56 12.35
C GLY A 250 -9.27 11.66 11.77
N PRO A 251 -9.28 12.85 12.41
CA PRO A 251 -8.52 13.99 11.94
C PRO A 251 -7.01 13.71 11.92
N VAL A 252 -6.32 14.14 10.85
CA VAL A 252 -4.86 14.10 10.81
C VAL A 252 -4.28 15.05 11.86
N LYS A 253 -3.38 14.54 12.71
CA LYS A 253 -2.71 15.34 13.75
C LYS A 253 -1.55 16.16 13.16
N GLY A 254 -1.45 17.42 13.57
CA GLY A 254 -0.34 18.33 13.26
C GLY A 254 -0.62 19.29 12.11
N ASN A 255 0.29 20.26 11.91
CA ASN A 255 0.14 21.26 10.86
C ASN A 255 0.51 20.66 9.50
N VAL A 256 -0.51 20.41 8.66
CA VAL A 256 -0.32 20.04 7.25
C VAL A 256 -0.67 21.27 6.41
N ALA A 257 0.21 21.62 5.47
CA ALA A 257 -0.05 22.73 4.57
C ALA A 257 -1.35 22.49 3.76
N PRO A 258 -2.14 23.53 3.46
CA PRO A 258 -3.27 23.40 2.55
C PRO A 258 -2.76 23.16 1.12
N ALA A 259 -3.67 22.72 0.24
CA ALA A 259 -3.38 22.63 -1.19
C ALA A 259 -2.99 24.00 -1.76
N THR A 260 -2.00 24.02 -2.64
CA THR A 260 -1.51 25.23 -3.31
C THR A 260 -2.49 25.70 -4.38
N ALA A 261 -2.44 27.00 -4.70
CA ALA A 261 -3.25 27.56 -5.78
C ALA A 261 -2.98 26.88 -7.14
N ALA A 262 -1.74 26.44 -7.38
CA ALA A 262 -1.36 25.71 -8.59
C ALA A 262 -2.06 24.35 -8.68
N GLU A 263 -2.13 23.60 -7.57
CA GLU A 263 -2.82 22.31 -7.51
C GLU A 263 -4.33 22.46 -7.74
N ILE A 264 -4.95 23.48 -7.15
CA ILE A 264 -6.37 23.77 -7.33
C ILE A 264 -6.64 24.14 -8.80
N LEU A 265 -5.82 25.02 -9.38
CA LEU A 265 -5.96 25.44 -10.78
C LEU A 265 -5.77 24.28 -11.74
N ARG A 266 -4.89 23.32 -11.42
CA ARG A 266 -4.60 22.14 -12.24
C ARG A 266 -5.82 21.24 -12.46
N VAL A 267 -6.71 21.15 -11.48
CA VAL A 267 -7.98 20.39 -11.55
C VAL A 267 -9.04 21.19 -12.32
N GLN A 268 -9.08 22.52 -12.15
CA GLN A 268 -10.05 23.38 -12.82
C GLN A 268 -9.73 23.59 -14.30
N ARG A 269 -8.44 23.61 -14.64
CA ARG A 269 -7.89 23.83 -15.99
C ARG A 269 -6.84 22.77 -16.29
N PRO A 270 -7.26 21.52 -16.51
CA PRO A 270 -6.34 20.44 -16.82
C PRO A 270 -5.71 20.61 -18.20
N ALA A 271 -4.63 19.87 -18.47
CA ALA A 271 -4.04 19.85 -19.80
C ALA A 271 -5.01 19.22 -20.82
N ALA A 272 -4.83 19.53 -22.10
CA ALA A 272 -5.65 18.95 -23.15
C ALA A 272 -5.59 17.41 -23.12
N GLY A 273 -6.77 16.78 -23.10
CA GLY A 273 -6.91 15.32 -23.08
C GLY A 273 -6.97 14.68 -21.70
N GLU A 274 -6.88 15.48 -20.63
CA GLU A 274 -7.05 14.98 -19.26
C GLU A 274 -8.49 15.11 -18.76
N TRP A 275 -8.82 14.31 -17.74
CA TRP A 275 -10.15 14.17 -17.15
C TRP A 275 -10.03 14.09 -15.62
N PRO A 276 -9.87 15.22 -14.91
CA PRO A 276 -9.45 15.28 -13.51
C PRO A 276 -10.54 14.97 -12.46
N GLY A 277 -11.73 14.54 -12.87
CA GLY A 277 -12.82 14.22 -11.95
C GLY A 277 -14.00 13.54 -12.63
N TYR A 278 -15.04 13.20 -11.87
CA TYR A 278 -16.19 12.43 -12.37
C TYR A 278 -16.83 13.03 -13.63
N HIS A 279 -16.97 14.35 -13.71
CA HIS A 279 -17.54 15.05 -14.88
C HIS A 279 -16.50 15.60 -15.87
N GLY A 280 -15.21 15.31 -15.67
CA GLY A 280 -14.11 15.94 -16.40
C GLY A 280 -13.80 17.32 -15.82
N LEU A 281 -14.63 18.31 -16.13
CA LEU A 281 -14.49 19.67 -15.58
C LEU A 281 -15.53 19.96 -14.48
N PRO A 282 -15.24 20.90 -13.55
CA PRO A 282 -16.20 21.33 -12.54
C PRO A 282 -17.54 21.86 -13.09
N SER A 283 -17.60 22.27 -14.36
CA SER A 283 -18.83 22.69 -15.02
C SER A 283 -19.86 21.56 -15.20
N GLY A 284 -19.47 20.29 -15.01
CA GLY A 284 -20.41 19.17 -15.04
C GLY A 284 -20.84 18.68 -16.42
N ASN A 285 -20.42 19.35 -17.50
CA ASN A 285 -20.98 19.14 -18.85
C ASN A 285 -20.49 17.87 -19.58
N ARG A 286 -19.48 17.16 -19.03
CA ARG A 286 -18.89 15.93 -19.60
C ARG A 286 -18.47 16.06 -21.07
N HIS A 287 -17.98 17.23 -21.48
CA HIS A 287 -17.53 17.50 -22.84
C HIS A 287 -16.00 17.51 -22.94
N SER A 288 -15.45 16.78 -23.92
CA SER A 288 -14.03 16.83 -24.28
C SER A 288 -13.80 17.68 -25.53
N ALA A 289 -12.77 18.54 -25.50
CA ALA A 289 -12.39 19.35 -26.66
C ALA A 289 -11.56 18.58 -27.71
N LEU A 290 -11.20 17.31 -27.45
CA LEU A 290 -10.45 16.48 -28.40
C LEU A 290 -11.30 16.17 -29.65
N LYS A 291 -10.66 16.25 -30.82
CA LYS A 291 -11.34 16.08 -32.13
C LYS A 291 -10.71 15.01 -33.02
N GLN A 292 -9.71 14.27 -32.52
CA GLN A 292 -9.02 13.24 -33.31
C GLN A 292 -10.02 12.16 -33.77
N ILE A 293 -10.94 11.77 -32.89
CA ILE A 293 -12.06 10.88 -33.21
C ILE A 293 -13.27 11.76 -33.52
N HIS A 294 -13.91 11.52 -34.66
CA HIS A 294 -15.09 12.25 -35.11
C HIS A 294 -15.99 11.34 -35.97
N ALA A 295 -17.19 11.81 -36.31
CA ALA A 295 -18.19 11.00 -37.03
C ALA A 295 -17.67 10.36 -38.34
N GLY A 296 -16.73 11.02 -39.02
CA GLY A 296 -16.13 10.54 -40.26
C GLY A 296 -15.10 9.42 -40.10
N ASN A 297 -14.60 9.15 -38.88
CA ASN A 297 -13.59 8.12 -38.65
C ASN A 297 -13.90 7.15 -37.49
N ALA A 298 -14.99 7.37 -36.73
CA ALA A 298 -15.36 6.57 -35.56
C ALA A 298 -15.55 5.07 -35.87
N THR A 299 -15.91 4.72 -37.11
CA THR A 299 -16.02 3.33 -37.58
C THR A 299 -14.69 2.57 -37.61
N ARG A 300 -13.55 3.27 -37.49
CA ARG A 300 -12.20 2.68 -37.48
C ARG A 300 -11.68 2.40 -36.08
N LEU A 301 -12.47 2.68 -35.03
CA LEU A 301 -12.06 2.42 -33.65
C LEU A 301 -11.86 0.93 -33.39
N GLN A 302 -10.80 0.64 -32.65
CA GLN A 302 -10.47 -0.71 -32.20
C GLN A 302 -10.11 -0.65 -30.70
N PRO A 303 -10.36 -1.73 -29.94
CA PRO A 303 -9.88 -1.83 -28.56
C PRO A 303 -8.35 -1.68 -28.52
N ALA A 304 -7.85 -0.74 -27.71
CA ALA A 304 -6.41 -0.56 -27.52
C ALA A 304 -5.83 -1.49 -26.45
N TRP A 305 -6.56 -1.66 -25.34
CA TRP A 305 -6.24 -2.55 -24.24
C TRP A 305 -7.50 -2.79 -23.39
N SER A 306 -7.45 -3.76 -22.48
CA SER A 306 -8.51 -4.03 -21.51
C SER A 306 -7.93 -4.32 -20.14
N TYR A 307 -8.55 -3.80 -19.08
CA TYR A 307 -8.23 -4.11 -17.69
C TYR A 307 -9.48 -4.66 -16.99
N SER A 308 -9.32 -5.78 -16.27
CA SER A 308 -10.44 -6.47 -15.63
C SER A 308 -10.44 -6.21 -14.13
N LEU A 309 -11.58 -5.73 -13.61
CA LEU A 309 -11.86 -5.70 -12.18
C LEU A 309 -12.74 -6.89 -11.83
N PRO A 310 -12.49 -7.61 -10.71
CA PRO A 310 -13.24 -8.81 -10.33
C PRO A 310 -14.63 -8.49 -9.73
N HIS A 311 -15.38 -7.59 -10.36
CA HIS A 311 -16.66 -7.08 -9.89
C HIS A 311 -17.64 -6.87 -11.05
N LEU A 312 -18.91 -7.23 -10.83
CA LEU A 312 -20.00 -6.96 -11.76
C LEU A 312 -20.65 -5.60 -11.44
N GLY A 313 -21.25 -4.97 -12.45
CA GLY A 313 -22.02 -3.73 -12.25
C GLY A 313 -21.15 -2.49 -11.96
N LEU A 314 -19.97 -2.42 -12.57
CA LEU A 314 -19.07 -1.27 -12.45
C LEU A 314 -19.75 0.03 -12.91
N GLN A 315 -19.70 1.08 -12.09
CA GLN A 315 -20.24 2.41 -12.39
C GLN A 315 -19.14 3.49 -12.43
N THR A 316 -17.88 3.08 -12.37
CA THR A 316 -16.71 3.97 -12.35
C THR A 316 -16.71 4.87 -13.58
N THR A 317 -16.60 6.19 -13.39
CA THR A 317 -16.02 7.06 -14.42
C THR A 317 -14.52 7.16 -14.15
N PRO A 318 -13.66 6.68 -15.06
CA PRO A 318 -12.22 6.80 -14.87
C PRO A 318 -11.79 8.26 -14.77
N LEU A 319 -10.86 8.53 -13.85
CA LEU A 319 -10.14 9.79 -13.77
C LEU A 319 -8.81 9.63 -14.50
N VAL A 320 -8.40 10.59 -15.34
CA VAL A 320 -7.12 10.53 -16.06
C VAL A 320 -6.34 11.83 -15.90
N MET A 321 -5.12 11.74 -15.36
CA MET A 321 -4.20 12.87 -15.23
C MET A 321 -2.73 12.42 -15.22
N ASP A 322 -1.87 13.20 -15.88
CA ASP A 322 -0.43 12.96 -16.03
C ASP A 322 -0.10 11.52 -16.50
N GLY A 323 -0.91 11.00 -17.43
CA GLY A 323 -0.74 9.65 -17.98
C GLY A 323 -1.19 8.51 -17.07
N ILE A 324 -1.71 8.81 -15.86
CA ILE A 324 -2.28 7.81 -14.96
C ILE A 324 -3.80 7.83 -15.06
N MET A 325 -4.40 6.65 -15.22
CA MET A 325 -5.84 6.43 -15.13
C MET A 325 -6.19 5.77 -13.79
N TYR A 326 -7.16 6.31 -13.06
CA TYR A 326 -7.69 5.71 -11.84
C TYR A 326 -9.06 5.12 -12.11
N VAL A 327 -9.20 3.83 -11.83
CA VAL A 327 -10.46 3.08 -11.95
C VAL A 327 -10.87 2.55 -10.58
N THR A 328 -12.18 2.40 -10.40
CA THR A 328 -12.75 2.02 -9.10
C THR A 328 -13.66 0.82 -9.19
N ALA A 329 -13.68 0.08 -8.09
CA ALA A 329 -14.66 -0.93 -7.75
C ALA A 329 -15.05 -0.72 -6.28
N PRO A 330 -16.06 -1.41 -5.73
CA PRO A 330 -16.42 -1.25 -4.33
C PRO A 330 -15.22 -1.50 -3.40
N ASN A 331 -14.88 -0.49 -2.60
CA ASN A 331 -13.70 -0.46 -1.71
C ASN A 331 -12.35 -0.70 -2.39
N GLN A 332 -12.26 -0.39 -3.69
CA GLN A 332 -11.07 -0.60 -4.50
C GLN A 332 -10.78 0.60 -5.40
N VAL A 333 -9.52 1.01 -5.45
CA VAL A 333 -9.01 2.00 -6.41
C VAL A 333 -7.72 1.44 -7.01
N CYS A 334 -7.67 1.31 -8.33
CA CYS A 334 -6.45 0.93 -9.02
C CYS A 334 -5.97 2.06 -9.93
N ALA A 335 -4.66 2.33 -9.92
CA ALA A 335 -4.01 3.24 -10.83
C ALA A 335 -3.36 2.45 -11.98
N LEU A 336 -3.61 2.88 -13.20
CA LEU A 336 -3.15 2.25 -14.43
C LEU A 336 -2.36 3.25 -15.26
N ASP A 337 -1.39 2.78 -16.04
CA ASP A 337 -0.87 3.51 -17.19
C ASP A 337 -2.02 3.70 -18.20
N ALA A 338 -2.40 4.95 -18.48
CA ALA A 338 -3.55 5.24 -19.36
C ALA A 338 -3.34 4.80 -20.82
N ARG A 339 -2.09 4.61 -21.25
CA ARG A 339 -1.73 4.21 -22.62
C ARG A 339 -1.74 2.71 -22.80
N THR A 340 -1.35 1.95 -21.77
CA THR A 340 -1.16 0.48 -21.87
C THR A 340 -2.17 -0.32 -21.05
N GLY A 341 -2.88 0.32 -20.12
CA GLY A 341 -3.78 -0.35 -19.17
C GLY A 341 -3.05 -1.10 -18.05
N ARG A 342 -1.73 -0.97 -17.95
CA ARG A 342 -0.93 -1.71 -16.97
C ARG A 342 -1.11 -1.13 -15.57
N GLU A 343 -1.37 -2.00 -14.60
CA GLU A 343 -1.51 -1.62 -13.19
C GLU A 343 -0.19 -1.10 -12.60
N ILE A 344 -0.27 0.06 -11.96
CA ILE A 344 0.80 0.74 -11.22
C ILE A 344 0.72 0.35 -9.75
N TRP A 345 -0.48 0.46 -9.18
CA TRP A 345 -0.82 0.03 -7.83
C TRP A 345 -2.32 -0.21 -7.74
N CYS A 346 -2.76 -1.02 -6.79
CA CYS A 346 -4.16 -1.11 -6.43
C CYS A 346 -4.37 -1.13 -4.91
N TYR A 347 -5.18 -0.18 -4.42
CA TYR A 347 -5.65 -0.11 -3.05
C TYR A 347 -6.94 -0.92 -2.92
N VAL A 348 -7.01 -1.75 -1.88
CA VAL A 348 -8.19 -2.59 -1.60
C VAL A 348 -8.46 -2.60 -0.10
N ARG A 349 -9.72 -2.42 0.27
CA ARG A 349 -10.21 -2.57 1.63
C ARG A 349 -11.29 -3.66 1.68
N PRO A 350 -11.36 -4.47 2.75
CA PRO A 350 -12.49 -5.38 2.93
C PRO A 350 -13.82 -4.65 2.85
N ARG A 351 -14.82 -5.29 2.26
CA ARG A 351 -16.19 -4.76 2.29
C ARG A 351 -16.78 -4.87 3.68
N ALA A 352 -17.61 -3.90 4.05
CA ALA A 352 -18.43 -4.04 5.24
C ALA A 352 -19.43 -5.19 5.07
N GLN A 353 -19.87 -5.75 6.20
CA GLN A 353 -20.92 -6.76 6.19
C GLN A 353 -22.17 -6.17 5.52
N ALA A 354 -22.69 -6.82 4.49
CA ALA A 354 -23.81 -6.29 3.72
C ALA A 354 -25.08 -6.04 4.55
N THR A 355 -25.21 -6.70 5.70
CA THR A 355 -26.31 -6.48 6.68
C THR A 355 -26.14 -5.21 7.52
N LYS A 356 -24.97 -4.56 7.46
CA LYS A 356 -24.60 -3.35 8.23
C LYS A 356 -24.48 -2.10 7.36
N ILE A 357 -24.75 -2.21 6.05
CA ILE A 357 -24.76 -1.11 5.09
C ILE A 357 -26.03 -1.23 4.23
N SER A 358 -26.62 -0.11 3.84
CA SER A 358 -27.91 -0.10 3.10
C SER A 358 -27.76 0.45 1.68
N GLY A 359 -28.78 0.21 0.85
CA GLY A 359 -28.88 0.76 -0.50
C GLY A 359 -27.82 0.24 -1.48
N ASP A 360 -27.48 1.07 -2.46
CA ASP A 360 -26.55 0.70 -3.53
C ASP A 360 -25.11 0.45 -3.05
N ALA A 361 -24.74 0.97 -1.87
CA ALA A 361 -23.45 0.68 -1.25
C ALA A 361 -23.32 -0.80 -0.91
N ALA A 362 -24.39 -1.43 -0.39
CA ALA A 362 -24.44 -2.86 -0.10
C ALA A 362 -24.31 -3.73 -1.36
N LYS A 363 -24.83 -3.22 -2.49
CA LYS A 363 -24.71 -3.86 -3.82
C LYS A 363 -23.32 -3.67 -4.44
N GLY A 364 -22.51 -2.76 -3.90
CA GLY A 364 -21.15 -2.49 -4.36
C GLY A 364 -21.07 -1.41 -5.45
N ALA A 365 -22.02 -0.49 -5.54
CA ALA A 365 -21.92 0.63 -6.47
C ALA A 365 -20.77 1.58 -6.07
N GLN A 366 -19.94 1.96 -7.04
CA GLN A 366 -18.85 2.92 -6.87
C GLN A 366 -18.70 3.71 -8.18
N ARG A 367 -18.77 5.05 -8.11
CA ARG A 367 -18.84 5.94 -9.29
C ARG A 367 -17.53 6.62 -9.70
N GLY A 368 -16.49 6.55 -8.89
CA GLY A 368 -15.16 7.04 -9.23
C GLY A 368 -14.43 7.68 -8.06
N VAL A 369 -13.45 8.50 -8.42
CA VAL A 369 -12.58 9.24 -7.51
C VAL A 369 -12.56 10.73 -7.87
N ALA A 370 -12.03 11.53 -6.95
CA ALA A 370 -11.56 12.89 -7.23
C ALA A 370 -10.07 12.99 -6.96
N MET A 371 -9.42 14.08 -7.40
CA MET A 371 -8.02 14.32 -7.10
C MET A 371 -7.72 15.77 -6.77
N LEU A 372 -6.69 15.99 -5.96
CA LEU A 372 -6.08 17.28 -5.73
C LEU A 372 -4.60 17.09 -5.37
N GLY A 373 -3.71 17.72 -6.14
CA GLY A 373 -2.25 17.58 -5.95
C GLY A 373 -1.77 16.13 -6.08
N ASP A 374 -1.16 15.64 -5.01
CA ASP A 374 -0.66 14.27 -4.79
C ASP A 374 -1.71 13.31 -4.22
N ARG A 375 -2.99 13.72 -4.10
CA ARG A 375 -4.04 12.92 -3.44
C ARG A 375 -5.15 12.49 -4.39
N VAL A 376 -5.62 11.27 -4.19
CA VAL A 376 -6.83 10.70 -4.81
C VAL A 376 -7.83 10.38 -3.71
N PHE A 377 -9.06 10.86 -3.87
CA PHE A 377 -10.13 10.71 -2.89
C PHE A 377 -11.22 9.78 -3.39
N PHE A 378 -11.72 8.90 -2.53
CA PHE A 378 -12.85 8.05 -2.86
C PHE A 378 -13.70 7.72 -1.62
N LEU A 379 -14.97 7.38 -1.85
CA LEU A 379 -15.90 6.99 -0.79
C LEU A 379 -16.03 5.46 -0.72
N THR A 380 -16.17 4.94 0.51
CA THR A 380 -16.33 3.50 0.77
C THR A 380 -17.80 3.10 0.97
N ASP A 381 -18.04 1.80 0.85
CA ASP A 381 -19.35 1.18 1.09
C ASP A 381 -19.93 1.46 2.48
N ASP A 382 -19.08 1.71 3.48
CA ASP A 382 -19.42 2.09 4.85
C ASP A 382 -19.16 3.58 5.16
N ALA A 383 -19.32 4.44 4.16
CA ALA A 383 -19.35 5.89 4.31
C ALA A 383 -18.07 6.54 4.90
N HIS A 384 -16.90 5.97 4.62
CA HIS A 384 -15.64 6.66 4.85
C HIS A 384 -15.25 7.50 3.64
N MET A 385 -14.75 8.70 3.90
CA MET A 385 -13.93 9.46 2.95
C MET A 385 -12.48 9.00 3.12
N ILE A 386 -11.86 8.55 2.03
CA ILE A 386 -10.48 8.08 1.99
C ILE A 386 -9.64 9.01 1.15
N ALA A 387 -8.42 9.32 1.60
CA ALA A 387 -7.38 9.91 0.77
C ALA A 387 -6.22 8.94 0.57
N LEU A 388 -5.86 8.71 -0.69
CA LEU A 388 -4.73 7.89 -1.11
C LEU A 388 -3.67 8.77 -1.76
N HIS A 389 -2.40 8.40 -1.59
CA HIS A 389 -1.32 9.00 -2.34
C HIS A 389 -1.38 8.56 -3.80
N ARG A 390 -1.40 9.52 -4.73
CA ARG A 390 -1.67 9.27 -6.15
C ARG A 390 -0.65 8.35 -6.83
N LEU A 391 0.62 8.39 -6.40
CA LEU A 391 1.70 7.61 -7.03
C LEU A 391 1.89 6.22 -6.41
N THR A 392 1.43 6.00 -5.19
CA THR A 392 1.75 4.78 -4.42
C THR A 392 0.52 4.02 -3.95
N GLY A 393 -0.66 4.63 -3.95
CA GLY A 393 -1.89 4.06 -3.36
C GLY A 393 -1.88 4.02 -1.84
N ALA A 394 -0.89 4.63 -1.19
CA ALA A 394 -0.78 4.65 0.27
C ALA A 394 -1.95 5.41 0.90
N LEU A 395 -2.56 4.83 1.94
CA LEU A 395 -3.59 5.49 2.71
C LEU A 395 -2.99 6.67 3.48
N LEU A 396 -3.40 7.89 3.16
CA LEU A 396 -2.91 9.12 3.81
C LEU A 396 -3.75 9.46 5.04
N TRP A 397 -5.07 9.43 4.88
CA TRP A 397 -6.05 9.65 5.94
C TRP A 397 -7.39 9.01 5.58
N GLN A 398 -8.21 8.76 6.61
CA GLN A 398 -9.59 8.32 6.45
C GLN A 398 -10.49 8.93 7.53
N VAL A 399 -11.72 9.27 7.15
CA VAL A 399 -12.73 9.81 8.07
C VAL A 399 -14.05 9.09 7.85
N TYR A 400 -14.63 8.52 8.90
CA TYR A 400 -16.03 8.10 8.88
C TYR A 400 -16.91 9.35 8.82
N MET A 401 -17.64 9.54 7.74
CA MET A 401 -18.33 10.81 7.48
C MET A 401 -19.53 11.06 8.40
N PRO A 402 -20.37 10.06 8.74
CA PRO A 402 -21.50 10.28 9.65
C PRO A 402 -21.04 10.74 11.04
N ALA A 403 -21.87 11.57 11.69
CA ALA A 403 -21.62 12.02 13.04
C ALA A 403 -21.49 10.83 14.02
N ALA A 404 -20.63 10.97 15.03
CA ALA A 404 -20.46 9.95 16.04
C ALA A 404 -21.82 9.60 16.69
N GLY A 405 -22.16 8.31 16.72
CA GLY A 405 -23.44 7.84 17.27
C GLY A 405 -24.66 8.07 16.37
N ALA A 406 -24.48 8.54 15.13
CA ALA A 406 -25.58 8.64 14.17
C ALA A 406 -26.24 7.26 13.98
N PRO A 407 -27.56 7.15 14.18
CA PRO A 407 -28.24 5.87 14.02
C PRO A 407 -28.31 5.49 12.54
N GLY A 408 -28.04 4.22 12.25
CA GLY A 408 -28.28 3.64 10.93
C GLY A 408 -27.04 3.20 10.15
N ALA A 409 -27.30 2.52 9.06
CA ALA A 409 -26.33 1.83 8.22
C ALA A 409 -25.99 2.68 6.98
N TYR A 410 -25.19 3.72 7.19
CA TYR A 410 -24.76 4.63 6.12
C TYR A 410 -23.81 3.94 5.14
N GLY A 411 -23.96 4.29 3.87
CA GLY A 411 -23.02 3.94 2.81
C GLY A 411 -22.87 5.07 1.80
N ALA A 412 -21.77 5.09 1.07
CA ALA A 412 -21.47 6.15 0.11
C ALA A 412 -20.98 5.56 -1.22
N THR A 413 -21.56 6.03 -2.31
CA THR A 413 -21.36 5.43 -3.65
C THR A 413 -20.99 6.46 -4.72
N ALA A 414 -21.13 7.76 -4.42
CA ALA A 414 -20.76 8.84 -5.33
C ALA A 414 -19.24 9.00 -5.43
N ALA A 415 -18.76 9.53 -6.55
CA ALA A 415 -17.41 10.06 -6.62
C ALA A 415 -17.36 11.37 -5.82
N PRO A 416 -16.31 11.62 -4.99
CA PRO A 416 -16.13 12.91 -4.36
C PRO A 416 -16.03 14.07 -5.35
N LEU A 417 -16.16 15.30 -4.85
CA LEU A 417 -15.93 16.52 -5.62
C LEU A 417 -14.89 17.39 -4.92
N VAL A 418 -13.86 17.83 -5.64
CA VAL A 418 -12.89 18.79 -5.11
C VAL A 418 -13.32 20.21 -5.45
N VAL A 419 -13.35 21.09 -4.44
CA VAL A 419 -13.66 22.52 -4.56
C VAL A 419 -12.68 23.32 -3.71
N GLY A 420 -11.81 24.10 -4.36
CA GLY A 420 -10.74 24.77 -3.65
C GLY A 420 -9.81 23.76 -2.97
N ASP A 421 -9.52 23.96 -1.69
CA ASP A 421 -8.74 23.03 -0.87
C ASP A 421 -9.60 21.96 -0.16
N LEU A 422 -10.88 21.87 -0.50
CA LEU A 422 -11.83 20.95 0.11
C LEU A 422 -12.14 19.77 -0.81
N VAL A 423 -12.39 18.62 -0.19
CA VAL A 423 -13.01 17.46 -0.81
C VAL A 423 -14.40 17.25 -0.20
N ILE A 424 -15.39 17.15 -1.07
CA ILE A 424 -16.80 17.05 -0.72
C ILE A 424 -17.28 15.63 -0.97
N GLY A 425 -17.95 15.06 0.02
CA GLY A 425 -18.59 13.75 -0.05
C GLY A 425 -20.03 13.81 0.45
N GLY A 426 -20.79 12.77 0.13
CA GLY A 426 -22.16 12.60 0.61
C GLY A 426 -22.47 11.13 0.85
N VAL A 427 -23.64 10.87 1.40
CA VAL A 427 -24.12 9.52 1.71
C VAL A 427 -25.31 9.14 0.83
N GLY A 428 -25.52 7.83 0.65
CA GLY A 428 -26.73 7.25 0.07
C GLY A 428 -27.64 6.64 1.13
N GLY A 429 -28.70 5.96 0.68
CA GLY A 429 -29.62 5.22 1.55
C GLY A 429 -30.95 5.93 1.84
N GLY A 430 -31.45 6.75 0.90
CA GLY A 430 -32.78 7.36 0.99
C GLY A 430 -33.95 6.36 1.00
N ASP A 431 -33.69 5.09 0.67
CA ASP A 431 -34.65 3.97 0.81
C ASP A 431 -34.76 3.48 2.27
N ALA A 432 -33.93 4.00 3.17
CA ALA A 432 -33.94 3.74 4.61
C ALA A 432 -34.19 5.07 5.34
N PRO A 433 -34.58 5.06 6.64
CA PRO A 433 -34.82 6.28 7.43
C PRO A 433 -33.50 6.94 7.86
N LEU A 434 -32.59 7.18 6.91
CA LEU A 434 -31.31 7.84 7.11
C LEU A 434 -31.44 9.33 6.79
N LEU A 435 -30.88 10.17 7.65
CA LEU A 435 -30.75 11.59 7.36
C LEU A 435 -29.60 11.81 6.38
N GLY A 436 -29.90 12.28 5.17
CA GLY A 436 -28.90 12.63 4.16
C GLY A 436 -28.11 13.88 4.54
N PHE A 437 -26.82 13.91 4.20
CA PHE A 437 -25.95 15.06 4.41
C PHE A 437 -24.86 15.13 3.33
N ILE A 438 -24.25 16.31 3.23
CA ILE A 438 -23.03 16.57 2.47
C ILE A 438 -21.98 17.07 3.46
N ALA A 439 -20.76 16.55 3.36
CA ALA A 439 -19.65 16.93 4.21
C ALA A 439 -18.48 17.41 3.35
N ALA A 440 -17.75 18.41 3.86
CA ALA A 440 -16.54 18.93 3.25
C ALA A 440 -15.37 18.75 4.21
N TYR A 441 -14.27 18.20 3.70
CA TYR A 441 -13.04 17.97 4.44
C TYR A 441 -11.90 18.72 3.78
N ARG A 442 -10.91 19.17 4.56
CA ARG A 442 -9.69 19.69 3.95
C ARG A 442 -9.01 18.54 3.22
N ALA A 443 -8.60 18.76 1.98
CA ALA A 443 -7.95 17.73 1.18
C ALA A 443 -6.73 17.11 1.87
N THR A 444 -6.05 17.89 2.72
CA THR A 444 -4.81 17.49 3.38
C THR A 444 -4.96 16.89 4.78
N THR A 445 -6.13 16.97 5.45
CA THR A 445 -6.29 16.57 6.87
C THR A 445 -7.67 16.05 7.26
#